data_AF-A0A4D6JHS8-F1
#
_entry.id   AF-A0A4D6JHS8-F1
#
_cell.length_a   1.000
_cell.length_b   1.000
_cell.length_c   1.000
_cell.angle_alpha   90.00
_cell.angle_beta   90.00
_cell.angle_gamma   90.00
#
_symmetry.space_group_name_H-M   'P 1'
#
loop_
_entity.id
_entity.type
_entity.pdbx_description
1 polymer ?
#
loop_
_entity_poly.entity_id
_entity_poly.type
_entity_poly.pdbx_seq_one_letter_code
_entity_poly.pdbx_strand_id
1 'polypeptide(L)' 'DIDMNTKKITISHEAIPAVGWPAMTMRFTFVNADDAINALKTGNHVDFSFIQQGN' A
#
# COMPACT_ATOMS: atom_id res chain seq x y z
N ASP A 1 -0.28 2.50 -8.79
CA ASP A 1 0.15 3.92 -8.88
C ASP A 1 1.02 4.23 -7.67
N ILE A 2 2.15 4.90 -7.87
CA ILE A 2 3.14 5.23 -6.84
C ILE A 2 3.41 6.72 -6.91
N ASP A 3 2.95 7.46 -5.90
CA ASP A 3 3.14 8.90 -5.77
C ASP A 3 4.16 9.18 -4.65
N MET A 4 5.38 9.48 -5.05
CA MET A 4 6.49 9.79 -4.13
C MET A 4 6.35 11.18 -3.49
N ASN A 5 5.62 12.11 -4.12
CA ASN A 5 5.45 13.47 -3.62
C ASN A 5 4.48 13.49 -2.42
N THR A 6 3.37 12.75 -2.53
CA THR A 6 2.36 12.67 -1.47
C THR A 6 2.53 11.45 -0.55
N LYS A 7 3.57 10.65 -0.79
CA LYS A 7 3.86 9.38 -0.11
C LYS A 7 2.72 8.37 -0.15
N LYS A 8 2.05 8.26 -1.30
CA LYS A 8 0.89 7.39 -1.48
C LYS A 8 1.19 6.28 -2.47
N ILE A 9 0.74 5.07 -2.14
CA ILE A 9 0.76 3.93 -3.05
C ILE A 9 -0.65 3.40 -3.17
N THR A 10 -1.13 3.25 -4.40
CA THR A 10 -2.41 2.61 -4.69
C THR A 10 -2.17 1.14 -4.96
N ILE A 11 -2.72 0.29 -4.10
CA ILE A 11 -2.55 -1.17 -4.13
C ILE A 11 -3.92 -1.79 -4.37
N SER A 12 -4.00 -2.66 -5.38
CA SER A 12 -5.09 -3.63 -5.50
C SER A 12 -4.72 -4.82 -4.63
N HIS A 13 -5.42 -4.99 -3.51
CA HIS A 13 -5.16 -6.06 -2.56
C HIS A 13 -6.29 -7.08 -2.58
N GLU A 14 -5.95 -8.32 -2.27
CA GLU A 14 -6.91 -9.38 -2.01
C GLU A 14 -7.68 -9.12 -0.70
N ALA A 15 -8.70 -9.93 -0.41
CA ALA A 15 -9.42 -9.79 0.86
C ALA A 15 -8.46 -9.85 2.06
N ILE A 16 -8.69 -8.99 3.05
CA ILE A 16 -7.92 -8.93 4.30
C ILE A 16 -8.85 -9.32 5.45
N PRO A 17 -8.99 -10.62 5.79
CA PRO A 17 -9.98 -11.10 6.74
C PRO A 17 -9.82 -10.53 8.15
N ALA A 18 -8.58 -10.22 8.56
CA ALA A 18 -8.28 -9.69 9.88
C ALA A 18 -8.98 -8.36 10.20
N VAL A 19 -9.33 -7.58 9.16
CA VAL A 19 -10.06 -6.31 9.28
C VAL A 19 -11.40 -6.33 8.52
N GLY A 20 -11.81 -7.48 8.02
CA GLY A 20 -13.07 -7.67 7.29
C GLY A 20 -13.15 -6.95 5.94
N TRP A 21 -12.00 -6.60 5.33
CA TRP A 21 -11.99 -5.90 4.04
C TRP A 21 -12.07 -6.88 2.86
N PRO A 22 -12.93 -6.64 1.85
CA PRO A 22 -12.94 -7.42 0.62
C PRO A 22 -11.71 -7.11 -0.24
N ALA A 23 -11.53 -7.84 -1.35
CA ALA A 23 -10.57 -7.44 -2.37
C ALA A 23 -10.97 -6.07 -2.94
N MET A 24 -10.04 -5.12 -2.94
CA MET A 24 -10.31 -3.76 -3.42
C MET A 24 -9.01 -3.02 -3.78
N THR A 25 -9.18 -1.91 -4.50
CA THR A 25 -8.09 -0.98 -4.79
C THR A 25 -8.15 0.19 -3.81
N MET A 26 -7.14 0.30 -2.95
CA MET A 26 -7.09 1.32 -1.90
C MET A 26 -5.73 2.02 -1.87
N ARG A 27 -5.73 3.25 -1.35
CA ARG A 27 -4.53 4.07 -1.19
C ARG A 27 -3.94 3.90 0.21
N PHE A 28 -2.69 3.48 0.27
CA PHE A 28 -1.91 3.39 1.51
C PHE A 28 -0.86 4.50 1.56
N THR A 29 -0.44 4.85 2.77
CA THR A 29 0.61 5.86 2.99
C THR A 29 1.86 5.14 3.47
N PHE A 30 3.00 5.38 2.82
CA PHE A 30 4.28 4.93 3.34
C PHE A 30 4.95 6.05 4.12
N VAL A 31 5.69 5.70 5.16
CA VAL A 31 6.33 6.69 6.04
C VAL A 31 7.69 7.12 5.47
N ASN A 32 8.49 6.13 5.06
CA ASN A 32 9.85 6.29 4.55
C ASN A 32 9.95 5.76 3.11
N ALA A 33 10.67 6.48 2.24
CA ALA A 33 11.03 6.01 0.91
C ALA A 33 12.35 5.23 0.99
N ASP A 34 12.31 4.06 1.62
CA ASP A 34 13.46 3.15 1.70
C ASP A 34 13.69 2.42 0.35
N ASP A 35 14.74 1.61 0.28
CA ASP A 35 15.10 0.88 -0.94
C ASP A 35 13.97 -0.04 -1.43
N ALA A 36 13.16 -0.59 -0.51
CA ALA A 36 12.01 -1.41 -0.87
C ALA A 36 10.97 -0.57 -1.62
N ILE A 37 10.60 0.60 -1.10
CA ILE A 37 9.68 1.54 -1.77
C ILE A 37 10.27 2.03 -3.10
N ASN A 38 11.55 2.40 -3.13
CA ASN A 38 12.21 2.93 -4.34
C ASN A 38 12.34 1.87 -5.45
N ALA A 39 12.38 0.59 -5.11
CA ALA A 39 12.41 -0.51 -6.06
C ALA A 39 11.03 -0.90 -6.63
N LEU A 40 9.93 -0.39 -6.06
CA LEU A 40 8.58 -0.71 -6.50
C LEU A 40 8.30 -0.19 -7.90
N LYS A 41 7.56 -1.01 -8.67
CA LYS A 41 7.03 -0.65 -9.98
C LYS A 41 5.57 -1.02 -10.04
N THR A 42 4.78 -0.24 -10.78
CA THR A 42 3.38 -0.59 -11.03
C THR A 42 3.30 -1.96 -11.69
N GLY A 43 2.41 -2.82 -11.17
CA GLY A 43 2.25 -4.20 -11.62
C GLY A 43 3.03 -5.24 -10.80
N ASN A 44 3.95 -4.82 -9.92
CA ASN A 44 4.58 -5.74 -8.99
C ASN A 44 3.55 -6.33 -8.02
N HIS A 45 3.60 -7.64 -7.81
CA HIS A 45 2.99 -8.26 -6.65
C HIS A 45 3.85 -7.98 -5.42
N VAL A 46 3.22 -7.59 -4.32
CA VAL A 46 3.92 -7.20 -3.08
C VAL A 46 3.20 -7.79 -1.89
N ASP A 47 3.99 -8.22 -0.91
CA ASP A 47 3.50 -8.46 0.44
C ASP A 47 3.72 -7.17 1.23
N PHE A 48 2.71 -6.74 1.98
CA PHE A 48 2.79 -5.52 2.77
C PHE A 48 2.04 -5.68 4.09
N SER A 49 2.46 -4.90 5.07
CA SER A 49 1.76 -4.74 6.34
C SER A 49 1.42 -3.27 6.53
N PHE A 50 0.36 -3.00 7.28
CA PHE A 50 -0.05 -1.63 7.56
C PHE A 50 -0.62 -1.53 8.97
N ILE A 51 -0.65 -0.30 9.48
CA ILE A 51 -1.42 0.07 10.65
C ILE A 51 -2.51 1.03 10.22
N GLN A 52 -3.73 0.83 10.73
CA GLN A 52 -4.79 1.80 10.55
C GLN A 52 -4.65 2.89 11.63
N GLN A 53 -4.07 4.02 11.25
CA GLN A 53 -4.10 5.21 12.10
C GLN A 53 -5.42 5.93 11.80
N GLY A 54 -6.32 5.96 12.79
CA GLY A 54 -7.50 6.81 12.74
C GLY A 54 -7.09 8.29 12.72
N ASN A 55 -8.01 9.15 12.29
CA ASN A 55 -7.88 10.60 12.54
C ASN A 55 -8.06 10.90 14.04
#